data_AF-A0A0D2CGU0-F1
#
_entry.id   AF-A0A0D2CGU0-F1
#
_cell.length_a   1.000
_cell.length_b   1.000
_cell.length_c   1.000
_cell.angle_alpha   90.00
_cell.angle_beta   90.00
_cell.angle_gamma   90.00
#
_symmetry.space_group_name_H-M   'P 1'
#
loop_
_entity.id
_entity.type
_entity.pdbx_description
1 polymer ?
#
loop_
_entity_poly.entity_id
_entity_poly.type
_entity_poly.pdbx_seq_one_letter_code
_entity_poly.pdbx_strand_id
1 'polypeptide(L)'
;MHAVGRTHPLFWLLLCTLPAQCFANTEPGKSLTYYHSGCYDGKQVSDPDCMAAMHRYCMYTHPERPIAFPQRIRTHTDGRGPTTYVDFLCMPATYYDDVPYGALPGCVVGSTGRVECLRAGRGYCTSIGHAGAGIAQEVTTKVAGLGCVQTNERFAVSVKRLQANDRLCYTQKWFHGTSVACTAAAWRICTVDRGYVGGFIDSEDPQGPVVNCVADALFVSSARGAKPVGLEGLGLGLVEQGENEEL
;
A
#
# COMPACT_ATOMS: atom_id res chain seq x y z
N MET A 1 16.60 11.36 -22.10
CA MET A 1 15.12 11.39 -22.15
C MET A 1 14.66 10.10 -22.80
N HIS A 2 14.39 9.06 -22.01
CA HIS A 2 13.88 7.78 -22.53
C HIS A 2 12.36 7.82 -22.54
N ALA A 3 11.77 7.65 -23.72
CA ALA A 3 10.33 7.51 -23.90
C ALA A 3 9.87 6.23 -23.19
N VAL A 4 8.96 6.39 -22.22
CA VAL A 4 8.20 5.29 -21.63
C VAL A 4 7.34 4.70 -22.75
N GLY A 5 7.70 3.50 -23.22
CA GLY A 5 6.94 2.77 -24.22
C GLY A 5 5.56 2.43 -23.65
N ARG A 6 4.51 3.06 -24.19
CA ARG A 6 3.13 2.64 -23.98
C ARG A 6 2.94 1.27 -24.63
N THR A 7 2.90 0.21 -23.83
CA THR A 7 2.41 -1.09 -24.30
C THR A 7 0.91 -0.99 -24.57
N HIS A 8 0.49 -1.50 -25.73
CA HIS A 8 -0.89 -1.44 -26.19
C HIS A 8 -1.85 -2.30 -25.34
N PRO A 9 -3.08 -1.85 -25.06
CA PRO A 9 -4.06 -2.59 -24.24
C PRO A 9 -4.68 -3.83 -24.92
N LEU A 10 -4.30 -4.15 -26.17
CA LEU A 10 -4.96 -5.20 -26.96
C LEU A 10 -4.40 -6.62 -26.73
N PHE A 11 -3.31 -6.79 -25.98
CA PHE A 11 -2.73 -8.13 -25.76
C PHE A 11 -3.33 -8.89 -24.55
N TRP A 12 -4.25 -8.27 -23.80
CA TRP A 12 -4.81 -8.83 -22.57
C TRP A 12 -6.04 -9.73 -22.75
N LEU A 13 -6.56 -9.88 -23.98
CA LEU A 13 -7.90 -10.43 -24.22
C LEU A 13 -8.00 -11.96 -24.41
N LEU A 14 -6.90 -12.73 -24.34
CA LEU A 14 -6.91 -14.13 -24.83
C LEU A 14 -6.46 -15.23 -23.84
N LEU A 15 -6.34 -14.94 -22.53
CA LEU A 15 -5.70 -15.87 -21.57
C LEU A 15 -6.58 -16.33 -20.39
N CYS A 16 -7.91 -16.32 -20.52
CA CYS A 16 -8.83 -16.62 -19.41
C CYS A 16 -9.92 -17.64 -19.75
N THR A 17 -9.57 -18.93 -19.82
CA THR A 17 -10.54 -20.03 -20.02
C THR A 17 -10.83 -20.85 -18.76
N LEU A 18 -10.19 -20.54 -17.62
CA LEU A 18 -10.46 -21.21 -16.34
C LEU A 18 -11.00 -20.21 -15.29
N PRO A 19 -12.15 -20.50 -14.66
CA PRO A 19 -12.86 -19.56 -13.78
C PRO A 19 -12.16 -19.29 -12.43
N ALA A 20 -11.03 -19.94 -12.14
CA ALA A 20 -10.31 -19.79 -10.86
C ALA A 20 -9.07 -18.90 -10.91
N GLN A 21 -8.68 -18.36 -12.08
CA GLN A 21 -7.33 -17.78 -12.24
C GLN A 21 -7.26 -16.46 -13.00
N CYS A 22 -8.40 -15.89 -13.36
CA CYS A 22 -8.45 -14.57 -13.97
C CYS A 22 -9.28 -13.64 -13.11
N PHE A 23 -8.59 -12.74 -12.43
CA PHE A 23 -9.22 -11.58 -11.83
C PHE A 23 -9.97 -10.83 -12.93
N ALA A 24 -11.23 -10.48 -12.69
CA ALA A 24 -12.10 -9.84 -13.68
C ALA A 24 -11.40 -8.68 -14.40
N ASN A 25 -11.63 -8.55 -15.72
CA ASN A 25 -11.18 -7.41 -16.50
C ASN A 25 -11.64 -6.11 -15.82
N THR A 26 -10.70 -5.26 -15.47
CA THR A 26 -10.97 -4.02 -14.74
C THR A 26 -11.10 -2.84 -15.69
N GLU A 27 -12.21 -2.11 -15.60
CA GLU A 27 -12.49 -0.92 -16.40
C GLU A 27 -12.12 0.36 -15.63
N PRO A 28 -11.53 1.40 -16.26
CA PRO A 28 -11.24 2.66 -15.59
C PRO A 28 -12.47 3.36 -14.98
N GLY A 29 -12.25 4.13 -13.92
CA GLY A 29 -13.29 5.00 -13.31
C GLY A 29 -14.34 4.26 -12.46
N LYS A 30 -14.15 2.97 -12.17
CA LYS A 30 -15.06 2.19 -11.32
C LYS A 30 -14.71 2.31 -9.84
N SER A 31 -15.70 2.07 -8.96
CA SER A 31 -15.50 2.06 -7.51
C SER A 31 -14.70 0.83 -7.04
N LEU A 32 -14.10 0.88 -5.86
CA LEU A 32 -13.44 -0.29 -5.25
C LEU A 32 -14.39 -1.51 -5.13
N THR A 33 -15.65 -1.25 -4.75
CA THR A 33 -16.75 -2.26 -4.73
C THR A 33 -16.96 -2.96 -6.06
N TYR A 34 -16.75 -2.28 -7.19
CA TYR A 34 -16.90 -2.87 -8.51
C TYR A 34 -15.80 -3.91 -8.78
N TYR A 35 -14.58 -3.64 -8.32
CA TYR A 35 -13.47 -4.57 -8.47
C TYR A 35 -13.54 -5.73 -7.47
N HIS A 36 -13.97 -5.47 -6.23
CA HIS A 36 -14.19 -6.51 -5.24
C HIS A 36 -15.08 -6.01 -4.08
N SER A 37 -16.28 -6.59 -3.93
CA SER A 37 -17.27 -6.14 -2.94
C SER A 37 -16.88 -6.43 -1.49
N GLY A 38 -15.92 -7.34 -1.25
CA GLY A 38 -15.44 -7.72 0.08
C GLY A 38 -14.42 -6.77 0.73
N CYS A 39 -13.88 -5.80 -0.02
CA CYS A 39 -12.75 -4.97 0.45
C CYS A 39 -13.07 -3.88 1.46
N TYR A 40 -14.19 -4.04 2.14
CA TYR A 40 -14.66 -3.20 3.22
C TYR A 40 -14.58 -3.91 4.57
N ASP A 41 -14.39 -5.23 4.60
CA ASP A 41 -14.14 -5.96 5.83
C ASP A 41 -12.67 -5.75 6.26
N GLY A 42 -12.47 -5.29 7.49
CA GLY A 42 -11.15 -5.13 8.09
C GLY A 42 -10.34 -6.43 8.16
N LYS A 43 -11.00 -7.60 8.09
CA LYS A 43 -10.33 -8.89 7.98
C LYS A 43 -9.83 -9.17 6.56
N GLN A 44 -10.52 -8.65 5.55
CA GLN A 44 -10.26 -8.94 4.13
C GLN A 44 -9.42 -7.86 3.45
N VAL A 45 -9.21 -6.70 4.07
CA VAL A 45 -8.42 -5.62 3.47
C VAL A 45 -7.00 -6.04 3.08
N SER A 46 -6.42 -6.97 3.85
CA SER A 46 -5.10 -7.54 3.58
C SER A 46 -5.14 -8.76 2.68
N ASP A 47 -6.32 -9.23 2.28
CA ASP A 47 -6.43 -10.34 1.34
C ASP A 47 -5.85 -9.92 -0.01
N PRO A 48 -5.12 -10.83 -0.70
CA PRO A 48 -4.51 -10.54 -1.99
C PRO A 48 -5.47 -9.91 -3.00
N ASP A 49 -6.72 -10.40 -3.05
CA ASP A 49 -7.76 -9.90 -3.95
C ASP A 49 -8.13 -8.45 -3.66
N CYS A 50 -8.15 -8.06 -2.39
CA CYS A 50 -8.47 -6.70 -1.99
C CYS A 50 -7.34 -5.72 -2.17
N MET A 51 -6.12 -6.14 -1.86
CA MET A 51 -4.92 -5.40 -2.25
C MET A 51 -4.94 -5.16 -3.76
N ALA A 52 -5.22 -6.19 -4.55
CA ALA A 52 -5.27 -6.06 -5.99
C ALA A 52 -6.34 -5.10 -6.49
N ALA A 53 -7.53 -5.15 -5.92
CA ALA A 53 -8.59 -4.20 -6.24
C ALA A 53 -8.20 -2.74 -5.93
N MET A 54 -7.55 -2.48 -4.79
CA MET A 54 -7.11 -1.12 -4.40
C MET A 54 -6.04 -0.58 -5.34
N HIS A 55 -5.04 -1.39 -5.69
CA HIS A 55 -3.98 -0.98 -6.61
C HIS A 55 -4.51 -0.73 -8.02
N ARG A 56 -5.39 -1.60 -8.53
CA ARG A 56 -6.04 -1.38 -9.83
C ARG A 56 -6.86 -0.10 -9.82
N TYR A 57 -7.60 0.17 -8.75
CA TYR A 57 -8.27 1.45 -8.57
C TYR A 57 -7.25 2.59 -8.74
N CYS A 58 -6.19 2.61 -7.95
CA CYS A 58 -5.14 3.63 -8.03
C CYS A 58 -4.58 3.78 -9.45
N MET A 59 -4.18 2.70 -10.10
CA MET A 59 -3.62 2.72 -11.47
C MET A 59 -4.57 3.35 -12.50
N TYR A 60 -5.88 3.12 -12.39
CA TYR A 60 -6.84 3.61 -13.38
C TYR A 60 -7.40 5.00 -13.09
N THR A 61 -7.62 5.37 -11.83
CA THR A 61 -8.09 6.73 -11.47
C THR A 61 -6.95 7.71 -11.25
N HIS A 62 -5.76 7.24 -10.90
CA HIS A 62 -4.57 8.03 -10.57
C HIS A 62 -3.33 7.37 -11.20
N PRO A 63 -3.19 7.38 -12.53
CA PRO A 63 -2.11 6.67 -13.23
C PRO A 63 -0.71 7.11 -12.81
N GLU A 64 -0.56 8.31 -12.26
CA GLU A 64 0.68 8.82 -11.67
C GLU A 64 0.98 8.23 -10.27
N ARG A 65 0.05 7.49 -9.68
CA ARG A 65 0.09 6.89 -8.34
C ARG A 65 -0.44 5.45 -8.32
N PRO A 66 0.14 4.52 -9.08
CA PRO A 66 -0.46 3.20 -9.32
C PRO A 66 -0.42 2.25 -8.10
N ILE A 67 0.23 2.64 -7.01
CA ILE A 67 0.45 1.78 -5.85
C ILE A 67 -0.53 2.10 -4.73
N ALA A 68 -1.24 1.09 -4.22
CA ALA A 68 -2.15 1.23 -3.10
C ALA A 68 -1.57 0.72 -1.78
N PHE A 69 -1.84 1.43 -0.68
CA PHE A 69 -1.55 0.96 0.68
C PHE A 69 -2.76 1.07 1.59
N PRO A 70 -3.29 -0.02 2.15
CA PRO A 70 -4.32 0.08 3.17
C PRO A 70 -3.77 0.78 4.41
N GLN A 71 -4.50 1.77 4.90
CA GLN A 71 -4.05 2.60 6.02
C GLN A 71 -4.93 2.50 7.24
N ARG A 72 -6.25 2.53 7.03
CA ARG A 72 -7.19 2.65 8.13
C ARG A 72 -8.43 1.84 7.85
N ILE A 73 -8.85 1.13 8.87
CA ILE A 73 -10.15 0.49 8.92
C ILE A 73 -11.01 1.35 9.85
N ARG A 74 -11.98 2.07 9.30
CA ARG A 74 -12.96 2.84 10.08
C ARG A 74 -14.22 2.01 10.24
N THR A 75 -14.54 1.60 11.46
CA THR A 75 -15.87 1.05 11.76
C THR A 75 -16.80 2.18 12.16
N HIS A 76 -17.84 2.39 11.35
CA HIS A 76 -18.93 3.30 11.62
C HIS A 76 -20.18 2.50 11.93
N THR A 77 -20.77 2.70 13.10
CA THR A 77 -22.07 2.11 13.41
C THR A 77 -23.16 3.07 12.95
N ASP A 78 -23.92 2.71 11.93
CA ASP A 78 -25.15 3.42 11.57
C ASP A 78 -26.37 2.70 12.18
N GLY A 79 -27.57 3.24 11.97
CA GLY A 79 -28.83 2.61 12.42
C GLY A 79 -29.11 1.23 11.82
N ARG A 80 -28.24 0.69 10.96
CA ARG A 80 -28.28 -0.65 10.38
C ARG A 80 -27.18 -1.57 10.91
N GLY A 81 -26.31 -1.07 11.79
CA GLY A 81 -25.22 -1.83 12.42
C GLY A 81 -23.82 -1.33 12.04
N PRO A 82 -22.76 -2.05 12.47
CA PRO A 82 -21.38 -1.67 12.18
C PRO A 82 -21.05 -1.88 10.69
N THR A 83 -20.76 -0.79 9.99
CA THR A 83 -20.15 -0.79 8.65
C THR A 83 -18.67 -0.48 8.78
N THR A 84 -17.83 -1.31 8.16
CA THR A 84 -16.39 -1.07 8.16
C THR A 84 -15.98 -0.49 6.80
N TYR A 85 -15.14 0.55 6.82
CA TYR A 85 -14.60 1.21 5.64
C TYR A 85 -13.09 1.06 5.64
N VAL A 86 -12.53 0.73 4.48
CA VAL A 86 -11.08 0.74 4.26
C VAL A 86 -10.69 2.06 3.62
N ASP A 87 -9.76 2.77 4.23
CA ASP A 87 -9.04 3.85 3.57
C ASP A 87 -7.68 3.34 3.10
N PHE A 88 -7.25 3.80 1.93
CA PHE A 88 -5.97 3.46 1.35
C PHE A 88 -5.29 4.68 0.71
N LEU A 89 -3.97 4.64 0.61
CA LEU A 89 -3.18 5.64 -0.12
C LEU A 89 -2.91 5.16 -1.52
N CYS A 90 -3.07 6.02 -2.52
CA CYS A 90 -2.43 5.88 -3.82
C CYS A 90 -1.09 6.63 -3.80
N MET A 91 0.02 5.94 -4.07
CA MET A 91 1.37 6.48 -3.99
C MET A 91 2.04 6.55 -5.35
N PRO A 92 2.84 7.61 -5.62
CA PRO A 92 3.60 7.72 -6.84
C PRO A 92 4.61 6.60 -6.96
N ALA A 93 4.76 6.07 -8.17
CA ALA A 93 5.77 5.09 -8.51
C ALA A 93 6.55 5.59 -9.72
N THR A 94 7.87 5.45 -9.67
CA THR A 94 8.74 5.78 -10.81
C THR A 94 8.70 4.72 -11.91
N TYR A 95 8.25 3.52 -11.55
CA TYR A 95 8.02 2.39 -12.43
C TYR A 95 6.89 1.55 -11.85
N TYR A 96 6.03 1.03 -12.72
CA TYR A 96 5.01 0.05 -12.38
C TYR A 96 4.84 -0.91 -13.56
N ASP A 97 4.86 -2.21 -13.29
CA ASP A 97 4.66 -3.24 -14.32
C ASP A 97 4.23 -4.58 -13.70
N ASP A 98 3.74 -5.48 -14.54
CA ASP A 98 3.40 -6.85 -14.16
C ASP A 98 4.64 -7.74 -14.33
N VAL A 99 5.36 -7.96 -13.23
CA VAL A 99 6.63 -8.68 -13.21
C VAL A 99 6.40 -10.17 -12.92
N PRO A 100 6.92 -11.10 -13.75
CA PRO A 100 6.85 -12.53 -13.45
C PRO A 100 7.51 -12.86 -12.12
N TYR A 101 6.90 -13.74 -11.31
CA TYR A 101 7.49 -14.16 -10.02
C TYR A 101 8.90 -14.75 -10.19
N GLY A 102 9.20 -15.36 -11.35
CA GLY A 102 10.55 -15.85 -11.67
C GLY A 102 11.64 -14.76 -11.73
N ALA A 103 11.26 -13.50 -11.93
CA ALA A 103 12.17 -12.35 -11.87
C ALA A 103 12.28 -11.74 -10.46
N LEU A 104 11.50 -12.24 -9.49
CA LEU A 104 11.45 -11.79 -8.10
C LEU A 104 11.91 -12.94 -7.17
N PRO A 105 13.22 -13.18 -7.04
CA PRO A 105 13.73 -14.34 -6.30
C PRO A 105 13.28 -14.31 -4.83
N GLY A 106 12.57 -15.36 -4.40
CA GLY A 106 12.00 -15.46 -3.05
C GLY A 106 10.60 -14.86 -2.90
N CYS A 107 10.07 -14.22 -3.95
CA CYS A 107 8.68 -13.85 -4.03
C CYS A 107 7.86 -14.93 -4.75
N VAL A 108 6.80 -15.39 -4.12
CA VAL A 108 5.82 -16.33 -4.67
C VAL A 108 4.39 -15.81 -4.47
N VAL A 109 3.42 -16.43 -5.13
CA VAL A 109 1.99 -16.20 -4.87
C VAL A 109 1.69 -16.45 -3.38
N GLY A 110 0.86 -15.61 -2.76
CA GLY A 110 0.57 -15.62 -1.32
C GLY A 110 1.65 -14.98 -0.44
N SER A 111 2.69 -14.35 -1.02
CA SER A 111 3.85 -13.87 -0.26
C SER A 111 4.25 -12.42 -0.52
N THR A 112 3.47 -11.63 -1.27
CA THR A 112 3.88 -10.28 -1.65
C THR A 112 4.10 -9.32 -0.48
N GLY A 113 3.45 -9.59 0.66
CA GLY A 113 3.69 -8.87 1.91
C GLY A 113 4.81 -9.42 2.81
N ARG A 114 5.54 -10.46 2.38
CA ARG A 114 6.63 -11.05 3.15
C ARG A 114 7.96 -10.35 2.87
N VAL A 115 8.85 -10.37 3.86
CA VAL A 115 10.16 -9.70 3.79
C VAL A 115 10.99 -10.16 2.59
N GLU A 116 10.91 -11.44 2.24
CA GLU A 116 11.59 -11.99 1.07
C GLU A 116 11.08 -11.37 -0.22
N CYS A 117 9.77 -11.22 -0.38
CA CYS A 117 9.20 -10.60 -1.57
C CYS A 117 9.47 -9.10 -1.63
N LEU A 118 9.36 -8.39 -0.51
CA LEU A 118 9.68 -6.96 -0.47
C LEU A 118 11.16 -6.69 -0.82
N ARG A 119 12.07 -7.55 -0.31
CA ARG A 119 13.50 -7.52 -0.67
C ARG A 119 13.72 -7.83 -2.16
N ALA A 120 13.02 -8.83 -2.70
CA ALA A 120 13.08 -9.19 -4.11
C ALA A 120 12.62 -8.03 -5.01
N GLY A 121 11.49 -7.41 -4.66
CA GLY A 121 10.96 -6.24 -5.36
C GLY A 121 11.97 -5.08 -5.36
N ARG A 122 12.56 -4.76 -4.20
CA ARG A 122 13.61 -3.74 -4.09
C ARG A 122 14.82 -4.06 -4.98
N GLY A 123 15.28 -5.31 -4.95
CA GLY A 123 16.38 -5.78 -5.79
C GLY A 123 16.08 -5.60 -7.28
N TYR A 124 14.88 -5.98 -7.70
CA TYR A 124 14.41 -5.78 -9.06
C TYR A 124 14.38 -4.28 -9.44
N CYS A 125 13.73 -3.44 -8.64
CA CYS A 125 13.65 -2.00 -8.86
C CYS A 125 15.03 -1.35 -9.00
N THR A 126 15.98 -1.74 -8.15
CA THR A 126 17.37 -1.29 -8.25
C THR A 126 18.02 -1.74 -9.55
N SER A 127 17.81 -2.99 -9.97
CA SER A 127 18.42 -3.57 -11.17
C SER A 127 17.97 -2.90 -12.48
N ILE A 128 16.75 -2.34 -12.50
CA ILE A 128 16.21 -1.60 -13.65
C ILE A 128 16.44 -0.08 -13.56
N GLY A 129 17.24 0.39 -12.60
CA GLY A 129 17.57 1.81 -12.45
C GLY A 129 16.50 2.66 -11.73
N HIS A 130 15.50 2.02 -11.13
CA HIS A 130 14.43 2.67 -10.37
C HIS A 130 14.67 2.46 -8.86
N ALA A 131 15.63 3.19 -8.30
CA ALA A 131 15.95 3.11 -6.86
C ALA A 131 14.72 3.38 -5.98
N GLY A 132 14.62 2.69 -4.85
CA GLY A 132 13.52 2.85 -3.90
C GLY A 132 13.04 1.52 -3.32
N ALA A 133 11.85 1.55 -2.73
CA ALA A 133 11.17 0.34 -2.29
C ALA A 133 10.46 -0.33 -3.48
N GLY A 134 10.54 -1.66 -3.57
CA GLY A 134 9.77 -2.43 -4.54
C GLY A 134 8.57 -3.06 -3.87
N ILE A 135 7.38 -2.61 -4.25
CA ILE A 135 6.12 -3.02 -3.64
C ILE A 135 5.42 -3.94 -4.61
N ALA A 136 5.50 -5.23 -4.32
CA ALA A 136 4.87 -6.27 -5.08
C ALA A 136 3.43 -6.48 -4.61
N GLN A 137 2.56 -6.84 -5.54
CA GLN A 137 1.17 -7.11 -5.30
C GLN A 137 0.72 -8.26 -6.20
N GLU A 138 -0.11 -9.14 -5.66
CA GLU A 138 -0.59 -10.29 -6.41
C GLU A 138 -1.54 -9.81 -7.50
N VAL A 139 -1.21 -10.10 -8.75
CA VAL A 139 -2.06 -9.75 -9.91
C VAL A 139 -2.59 -11.00 -10.56
N THR A 140 -1.77 -12.05 -10.67
CA THR A 140 -2.18 -13.41 -11.05
C THR A 140 -1.36 -14.44 -10.29
N THR A 141 -1.56 -15.72 -10.58
CA THR A 141 -0.68 -16.80 -10.11
C THR A 141 0.70 -16.81 -10.77
N LYS A 142 0.94 -15.97 -11.79
CA LYS A 142 2.17 -15.97 -12.60
C LYS A 142 2.98 -14.68 -12.50
N VAL A 143 2.30 -13.55 -12.26
CA VAL A 143 2.92 -12.23 -12.18
C VAL A 143 2.48 -11.48 -10.93
N ALA A 144 3.38 -10.64 -10.43
CA ALA A 144 3.11 -9.64 -9.41
C ALA A 144 3.15 -8.25 -10.05
N GLY A 145 2.15 -7.42 -9.78
CA GLY A 145 2.24 -5.99 -10.06
C GLY A 145 3.30 -5.39 -9.14
N LEU A 146 4.35 -4.81 -9.70
CA LEU A 146 5.47 -4.28 -8.94
C LEU A 146 5.62 -2.78 -9.19
N GLY A 147 5.50 -1.98 -8.13
CA GLY A 147 5.84 -0.56 -8.17
C GLY A 147 7.16 -0.24 -7.51
N CYS A 148 7.97 0.58 -8.18
CA CYS A 148 9.20 1.14 -7.62
C CYS A 148 8.93 2.55 -7.08
N VAL A 149 8.79 2.64 -5.76
CA VAL A 149 8.45 3.88 -5.04
C VAL A 149 9.73 4.54 -4.54
N GLN A 150 9.96 5.78 -4.96
CA GLN A 150 11.00 6.61 -4.37
C GLN A 150 10.62 7.01 -2.96
N THR A 151 11.57 6.84 -2.04
CA THR A 151 11.39 7.11 -0.62
C THR A 151 12.29 8.27 -0.25
N ASN A 152 11.78 9.25 0.48
CA ASN A 152 12.54 10.43 0.88
C ASN A 152 13.50 10.10 2.03
N GLU A 153 13.04 9.27 2.96
CA GLU A 153 13.85 8.80 4.07
C GLU A 153 13.66 7.30 4.28
N ARG A 154 14.73 6.63 4.67
CA ARG A 154 14.73 5.21 4.99
C ARG A 154 15.60 4.95 6.21
N PHE A 155 15.02 4.35 7.24
CA PHE A 155 15.73 4.07 8.49
C PHE A 155 15.17 2.84 9.21
N ALA A 156 16.05 2.13 9.91
CA ALA A 156 15.63 1.08 10.82
C ALA A 156 14.93 1.67 12.04
N VAL A 157 13.87 1.01 12.51
CA VAL A 157 13.16 1.34 13.74
C VAL A 157 13.12 0.12 14.64
N SER A 158 13.14 0.33 15.95
CA SER A 158 12.92 -0.79 16.87
C SER A 158 11.46 -1.22 16.86
N VAL A 159 11.22 -2.52 17.06
CA VAL A 159 9.86 -3.06 17.25
C VAL A 159 9.12 -2.33 18.38
N LYS A 160 9.83 -1.98 19.46
CA LYS A 160 9.28 -1.19 20.58
C LYS A 160 8.75 0.18 20.12
N ARG A 161 9.45 0.87 19.20
CA ARG A 161 9.00 2.17 18.67
C ARG A 161 7.76 2.02 17.80
N LEU A 162 7.68 0.95 16.99
CA LEU A 162 6.48 0.65 16.22
C LEU A 162 5.28 0.35 17.15
N GLN A 163 5.50 -0.46 18.19
CA GLN A 163 4.48 -0.78 19.19
C GLN A 163 4.00 0.42 20.01
N ALA A 164 4.89 1.39 20.28
CA ALA A 164 4.52 2.64 20.91
C ALA A 164 3.57 3.49 20.04
N ASN A 165 3.66 3.35 18.72
CA ASN A 165 2.79 4.05 17.76
C ASN A 165 1.52 3.26 17.43
N ASP A 166 1.58 1.94 17.43
CA ASP A 166 0.40 1.05 17.39
C ASP A 166 0.69 -0.26 18.13
N ARG A 167 0.02 -0.47 19.27
CA ARG A 167 0.25 -1.64 20.14
C ARG A 167 0.00 -2.99 19.46
N LEU A 168 -0.76 -3.02 18.36
CA LEU A 168 -1.06 -4.25 17.64
C LEU A 168 0.03 -4.60 16.62
N CYS A 169 0.92 -3.67 16.29
CA CYS A 169 2.06 -3.95 15.43
C CYS A 169 2.99 -4.99 16.10
N TYR A 170 3.40 -6.03 15.36
CA TYR A 170 4.20 -7.19 15.82
C TYR A 170 3.51 -8.16 16.81
N THR A 171 2.21 -8.03 17.06
CA THR A 171 1.48 -9.02 17.89
C THR A 171 1.05 -10.27 17.12
N GLN A 172 1.08 -10.21 15.79
CA GLN A 172 0.72 -11.32 14.92
C GLN A 172 1.95 -11.87 14.22
N LYS A 173 2.05 -13.21 14.13
CA LYS A 173 3.07 -13.99 13.41
C LYS A 173 3.16 -13.70 11.89
N TRP A 174 2.41 -12.72 11.42
CA TRP A 174 2.09 -12.50 10.03
C TRP A 174 2.36 -11.04 9.65
N PHE A 175 3.24 -10.89 8.66
CA PHE A 175 3.43 -9.71 7.82
C PHE A 175 4.03 -8.46 8.48
N HIS A 176 5.36 -8.48 8.49
CA HIS A 176 6.25 -7.44 9.03
C HIS A 176 6.17 -6.10 8.29
N GLY A 177 5.50 -6.03 7.12
CA GLY A 177 5.27 -4.76 6.41
C GLY A 177 3.89 -4.53 5.79
N THR A 178 2.94 -5.47 5.90
CA THR A 178 1.58 -5.29 5.36
C THR A 178 0.47 -5.40 6.41
N SER A 179 0.78 -5.67 7.69
CA SER A 179 -0.25 -5.55 8.72
C SER A 179 -0.71 -4.10 8.83
N VAL A 180 -2.03 -3.88 8.83
CA VAL A 180 -2.61 -2.53 8.92
C VAL A 180 -2.08 -1.77 10.13
N ALA A 181 -1.90 -2.46 11.27
CA ALA A 181 -1.32 -1.88 12.48
C ALA A 181 0.13 -1.42 12.29
N CYS A 182 0.98 -2.20 11.62
CA CYS A 182 2.35 -1.79 11.37
C CYS A 182 2.48 -0.71 10.31
N THR A 183 1.66 -0.77 9.25
CA THR A 183 1.57 0.33 8.28
C THR A 183 1.11 1.61 8.95
N ALA A 184 0.11 1.54 9.84
CA ALA A 184 -0.34 2.69 10.63
C ALA A 184 0.75 3.22 11.57
N ALA A 185 1.51 2.34 12.23
CA ALA A 185 2.63 2.74 13.07
C ALA A 185 3.76 3.42 12.28
N ALA A 186 4.18 2.83 11.16
CA ALA A 186 5.18 3.41 10.26
C ALA A 186 4.71 4.76 9.70
N TRP A 187 3.44 4.85 9.33
CA TRP A 187 2.84 6.10 8.89
C TRP A 187 2.90 7.18 9.97
N ARG A 188 2.51 6.86 11.22
CA ARG A 188 2.57 7.83 12.34
C ARG A 188 4.00 8.31 12.60
N ILE A 189 4.98 7.42 12.58
CA ILE A 189 6.39 7.79 12.72
C ILE A 189 6.79 8.78 11.61
N CYS A 190 6.41 8.51 10.36
CA CYS A 190 6.76 9.39 9.25
C CYS A 190 6.02 10.73 9.28
N THR A 191 4.73 10.74 9.63
CA THR A 191 3.93 11.98 9.62
C THR A 191 4.20 12.85 10.84
N VAL A 192 4.17 12.26 12.04
CA VAL A 192 4.29 13.00 13.31
C VAL A 192 5.76 13.30 13.61
N ASP A 193 6.64 12.31 13.55
CA ASP A 193 8.03 12.51 14.01
C ASP A 193 8.92 13.17 12.95
N ARG A 194 8.51 13.15 11.67
CA ARG A 194 9.40 13.49 10.55
C ARG A 194 8.79 14.45 9.52
N GLY A 195 7.50 14.79 9.62
CA GLY A 195 6.84 15.75 8.72
C GLY A 195 6.61 15.26 7.29
N TYR A 196 6.57 13.95 7.06
CA TYR A 196 6.22 13.36 5.76
C TYR A 196 4.71 13.15 5.61
N VAL A 197 4.26 12.76 4.42
CA VAL A 197 2.84 12.49 4.12
C VAL A 197 2.45 11.05 4.49
N GLY A 198 3.43 10.15 4.55
CA GLY A 198 3.21 8.82 5.07
C GLY A 198 4.47 7.96 5.15
N GLY A 199 4.27 6.70 5.51
CA GLY A 199 5.33 5.72 5.52
C GLY A 199 4.83 4.28 5.59
N PHE A 200 5.72 3.37 5.23
CA PHE A 200 5.49 1.93 5.19
C PHE A 200 6.79 1.17 5.48
N ILE A 201 6.67 -0.13 5.79
CA ILE A 201 7.82 -1.00 6.05
C ILE A 201 8.11 -1.81 4.78
N ASP A 202 9.33 -1.74 4.27
CA ASP A 202 9.75 -2.45 3.04
C ASP A 202 10.71 -3.60 3.28
N SER A 203 11.28 -3.72 4.48
CA SER A 203 12.32 -4.70 4.75
C SER A 203 12.57 -4.83 6.25
N GLU A 204 13.39 -5.82 6.60
CA GLU A 204 14.03 -5.92 7.90
C GLU A 204 15.54 -5.86 7.71
N ASP A 205 16.20 -5.16 8.62
CA ASP A 205 17.65 -5.18 8.81
C ASP A 205 17.98 -5.80 10.18
N PRO A 206 19.27 -6.01 10.51
CA PRO A 206 19.67 -6.55 11.81
C PRO A 206 19.26 -5.69 13.02
N GLN A 207 18.96 -4.40 12.82
CA GLN A 207 18.56 -3.45 13.86
C GLN A 207 17.03 -3.39 14.03
N GLY A 208 16.27 -3.86 13.04
CA GLY A 208 14.83 -4.00 13.08
C GLY A 208 14.15 -3.75 11.74
N PRO A 209 12.82 -3.53 11.77
CA PRO A 209 12.06 -3.20 10.58
C PRO A 209 12.51 -1.87 10.00
N VAL A 210 12.54 -1.78 8.67
CA VAL A 210 12.96 -0.57 7.97
C VAL A 210 11.76 0.20 7.49
N VAL A 211 11.57 1.39 8.06
CA VAL A 211 10.53 2.33 7.68
C VAL A 211 11.01 3.21 6.54
N ASN A 212 10.13 3.41 5.57
CA ASN A 212 10.32 4.28 4.42
C ASN A 212 9.28 5.39 4.50
N CYS A 213 9.74 6.64 4.52
CA CYS A 213 8.87 7.81 4.51
C CYS A 213 8.74 8.38 3.10
N VAL A 214 7.54 8.83 2.77
CA VAL A 214 7.20 9.43 1.47
C VAL A 214 6.64 10.83 1.66
N ALA A 215 7.13 11.78 0.86
CA ALA A 215 6.70 13.17 0.86
C ALA A 215 5.44 13.41 0.00
N ASP A 216 5.03 12.42 -0.79
CA ASP A 216 3.86 12.55 -1.67
C ASP A 216 3.04 11.26 -1.67
N ALA A 217 1.76 11.36 -1.31
CA ALA A 217 0.75 10.31 -1.41
C ALA A 217 -0.65 10.93 -1.49
N LEU A 218 -1.58 10.24 -2.16
CA LEU A 218 -2.98 10.65 -2.28
C LEU A 218 -3.84 9.76 -1.41
N PHE A 219 -4.60 10.36 -0.49
CA PHE A 219 -5.51 9.62 0.37
C PHE A 219 -6.85 9.36 -0.32
N VAL A 220 -7.25 8.09 -0.36
CA VAL A 220 -8.51 7.63 -0.93
C VAL A 220 -9.36 6.99 0.17
N SER A 221 -10.53 7.57 0.41
CA SER A 221 -11.54 7.02 1.31
C SER A 221 -12.54 6.20 0.51
N SER A 222 -12.80 4.96 0.93
CA SER A 222 -13.82 4.11 0.29
C SER A 222 -15.24 4.43 0.77
N ALA A 223 -15.42 5.33 1.73
CA ALA A 223 -16.74 5.76 2.20
C ALA A 223 -17.48 6.51 1.08
N ARG A 224 -18.71 6.07 0.75
CA ARG A 224 -19.53 6.68 -0.31
C ARG A 224 -19.74 8.17 -0.05
N GLY A 225 -19.43 9.01 -1.03
CA GLY A 225 -19.63 10.46 -0.95
C GLY A 225 -18.51 11.23 -0.23
N ALA A 226 -17.44 10.55 0.23
CA ALA A 226 -16.26 11.25 0.70
C ALA A 226 -15.56 11.92 -0.49
N LYS A 227 -15.53 13.26 -0.52
CA LYS A 227 -14.58 13.98 -1.37
C LYS A 227 -13.16 13.56 -1.00
N PRO A 228 -12.20 13.56 -1.94
CA PRO A 228 -10.79 13.42 -1.60
C PRO A 228 -10.49 14.37 -0.46
N VAL A 229 -10.10 13.80 0.68
CA VAL A 229 -9.75 14.60 1.85
C VAL A 229 -8.34 15.07 1.57
N GLY A 230 -8.17 16.35 1.23
CA GLY A 230 -6.84 16.98 1.29
C GLY A 230 -6.24 16.74 2.67
N LEU A 231 -4.91 16.69 2.78
CA LEU A 231 -4.21 16.37 4.04
C LEU A 231 -4.75 17.12 5.28
N GLU A 232 -5.26 18.34 5.07
CA GLU A 232 -5.89 19.21 6.06
C GLU A 232 -7.18 18.63 6.70
N GLY A 233 -7.92 17.76 6.01
CA GLY A 233 -9.19 17.22 6.51
C GLY A 233 -9.09 15.88 7.24
N LEU A 234 -7.88 15.34 7.43
CA LEU A 234 -7.68 14.02 8.05
C LEU A 234 -7.95 13.97 9.56
N GLY A 235 -8.33 15.09 10.19
CA GLY A 235 -8.65 15.13 11.62
C GLY A 235 -7.49 14.61 12.48
N LEU A 236 -6.27 14.74 11.98
CA LEU A 236 -5.10 14.77 12.83
C LEU A 236 -5.15 16.14 13.47
N GLY A 237 -5.77 16.23 14.65
CA GLY A 237 -5.36 17.29 15.55
C GLY A 237 -3.85 17.14 15.65
N LEU A 238 -3.12 18.06 15.03
CA LEU A 238 -1.83 18.45 15.55
C LEU A 238 -2.14 18.69 17.02
N VAL A 239 -1.67 17.80 17.89
CA VAL A 239 -1.60 18.13 19.30
C VAL A 239 -0.67 19.33 19.30
N GLU A 240 -1.25 20.53 19.39
CA GLU A 240 -0.50 21.70 19.82
C GLU A 240 0.11 21.27 21.14
N GLN A 241 1.41 20.94 21.11
CA GLN A 241 2.19 20.83 22.33
C GLN A 241 2.09 22.20 22.96
N GLY A 242 1.27 22.29 24.01
CA GLY A 242 1.12 23.50 24.79
C GLY A 242 2.52 23.99 25.14
N GLU A 243 2.78 25.24 24.75
CA GLU A 243 3.91 25.99 25.27
C GLU A 243 3.74 25.99 26.79
N ASN A 244 4.64 25.28 27.48
CA ASN A 244 4.90 25.53 28.88
C ASN A 244 5.52 26.94 28.93
N GLU A 245 4.69 27.96 29.11
CA GLU A 245 5.15 29.21 29.70
C GLU A 245 5.54 28.89 31.16
N GLU A 246 6.85 28.93 31.41
CA GLU A 246 7.36 29.23 32.75
C GLU A 246 6.84 30.61 33.15
N LEU A 247 6.07 30.67 34.25
CA LEU A 247 6.25 31.59 35.39
C LEU A 247 5.23 31.27 36.51
#